data_AF-A0A918AUG6-F1
#
_entry.id   AF-A0A918AUG6-F1
#
_cell.length_a   1.000
_cell.length_b   1.000
_cell.length_c   1.000
_cell.angle_alpha   90.00
_cell.angle_beta   90.00
_cell.angle_gamma   90.00
#
_symmetry.space_group_name_H-M   'P 1'
#
loop_
_entity.id
_entity.type
_entity.pdbx_description
1 polymer ?
#
loop_
_entity_poly.entity_id
_entity_poly.type
_entity_poly.pdbx_seq_one_letter_code
_entity_poly.pdbx_strand_id
1 'polypeptide(L)'
;MALGVVTGAGGAAAYAVSGATFTPVAGGADFGGLPDPKAPPATDKIQTVHAVDVGGEAARLLRHEQLVARQAVQQASEAARSGYEARKKAEAERIAAEIEARKPAKQRQVEAWIKEAIRVLQANGTPVTNDDVQAIWTVIEKESGGNPNAVNNWDSNAVRGTPSKGLMQVIDPTFQAYKLPGYDDIMRPVDNIIAGVRYTYARYGGFHAHPGLVGISAGTGYQGY
;
A
#
# COMPACT_ATOMS: atom_id res chain seq x y z
N MET A 1 -7.13 -36.49 -3.43
CA MET A 1 -7.36 -36.07 -2.04
C MET A 1 -6.06 -36.25 -1.29
N ALA A 2 -5.45 -35.16 -0.82
CA ALA A 2 -4.25 -35.20 0.01
C ALA A 2 -4.53 -34.38 1.27
N LEU A 3 -4.48 -35.06 2.42
CA LEU A 3 -4.43 -34.49 3.76
C LEU A 3 -3.17 -33.60 3.85
N GLY A 4 -3.14 -32.43 4.49
CA GLY A 4 -3.84 -32.00 5.70
C GLY A 4 -2.86 -32.08 6.88
N VAL A 5 -1.97 -31.08 7.03
CA VAL A 5 -1.16 -30.90 8.25
C VAL A 5 -1.39 -29.48 8.75
N VAL A 6 -2.17 -29.39 9.83
CA VAL A 6 -2.42 -28.20 10.62
C VAL A 6 -1.31 -28.09 11.66
N THR A 7 -0.56 -27.00 11.62
CA THR A 7 0.37 -26.54 12.65
C THR A 7 -0.37 -25.73 13.72
N GLY A 8 -0.07 -26.00 14.99
CA GLY A 8 -0.34 -25.06 16.09
C GLY A 8 -0.86 -25.70 17.37
N ALA A 9 0.02 -26.36 18.12
CA ALA A 9 -0.24 -26.83 19.47
C ALA A 9 -0.24 -25.65 20.47
N GLY A 10 -1.40 -25.30 21.02
CA GLY A 10 -1.53 -24.46 22.21
C GLY A 10 -1.68 -25.35 23.44
N GLY A 11 -0.60 -25.53 24.20
CA GLY A 11 -0.58 -26.33 25.43
C GLY A 11 -1.27 -25.59 26.58
N ALA A 12 -2.31 -26.20 27.14
CA ALA A 12 -2.86 -25.85 28.44
C ALA A 12 -1.97 -26.48 29.53
N ALA A 13 -1.32 -25.67 30.36
CA ALA A 13 -0.63 -26.15 31.54
C ALA A 13 -1.59 -26.12 32.74
N ALA A 14 -2.03 -27.31 33.15
CA ALA A 14 -2.73 -27.54 34.41
C ALA A 14 -1.80 -27.30 35.60
N TYR A 15 -2.24 -26.54 36.59
CA TYR A 15 -1.56 -26.41 37.87
C TYR A 15 -1.95 -27.59 38.76
N ALA A 16 -1.00 -28.47 39.06
CA ALA A 16 -1.12 -29.47 40.12
C ALA A 16 -0.18 -29.06 41.27
N VAL A 17 -0.77 -28.62 42.39
CA VAL A 17 -0.06 -28.44 43.65
C VAL A 17 -0.04 -29.78 44.37
N SER A 18 1.14 -30.35 44.58
CA SER A 18 1.36 -31.51 45.45
C SER A 18 2.32 -31.07 46.56
N GLY A 19 1.84 -31.14 47.80
CA GLY A 19 2.60 -30.76 48.98
C GLY A 19 3.76 -31.70 49.25
N ALA A 20 4.92 -31.13 49.58
CA ALA A 20 6.05 -31.88 50.11
C ALA A 20 6.48 -31.25 51.43
N THR A 21 6.28 -31.99 52.52
CA THR A 21 6.93 -31.78 53.81
C THR A 21 8.43 -32.05 53.67
N PHE A 22 9.27 -31.14 54.17
CA PHE A 22 10.71 -31.31 54.18
C PHE A 22 11.23 -31.50 55.61
N THR A 23 11.98 -32.57 55.83
CA THR A 23 12.71 -32.86 57.07
C THR A 23 14.19 -32.64 56.78
N PRO A 24 14.92 -31.76 57.52
CA PRO A 24 16.33 -31.56 57.24
C PRO A 24 17.13 -32.73 57.84
N VAL A 25 17.84 -33.47 56.99
CA VAL A 25 18.91 -34.37 57.44
C VAL A 25 20.20 -33.57 57.50
N ALA A 26 20.87 -33.59 58.66
CA ALA A 26 22.16 -32.97 58.86
C ALA A 26 23.22 -33.68 58.00
N GLY A 27 23.62 -33.05 56.89
CA GLY A 27 24.70 -33.53 56.03
C GLY A 27 26.04 -33.01 56.53
N GLY A 28 26.66 -33.75 57.44
CA GLY A 28 28.12 -33.73 57.59
C GLY A 28 28.71 -34.77 56.64
N ALA A 29 29.47 -34.34 55.65
CA ALA A 29 30.43 -35.19 54.94
C ALA A 29 31.43 -34.30 54.19
N ASP A 30 32.67 -34.40 54.66
CA ASP A 30 33.89 -33.80 54.13
C ASP A 30 34.13 -34.14 52.65
N PHE A 31 34.63 -33.16 51.89
CA PHE A 31 35.38 -33.42 50.67
C PHE A 31 36.53 -32.43 50.51
N GLY A 32 37.74 -32.90 50.82
CA GLY A 32 38.96 -32.62 50.06
C GLY A 32 39.55 -31.20 50.13
N GLY A 33 40.26 -30.89 51.21
CA GLY A 33 41.22 -29.79 51.25
C GLY A 33 42.03 -29.84 52.55
N LEU A 34 43.35 -29.96 52.44
CA LEU A 34 44.30 -30.04 53.57
C LEU A 34 44.03 -28.96 54.64
N PRO A 35 44.03 -29.29 55.95
CA PRO A 35 43.89 -28.29 56.99
C PRO A 35 45.17 -27.45 57.12
N ASP A 36 45.08 -26.14 56.87
CA ASP A 36 46.07 -25.15 57.31
C ASP A 36 45.74 -24.75 58.76
N PRO A 37 46.58 -25.05 59.77
CA PRO A 37 46.26 -24.85 61.18
C PRO A 37 46.38 -23.39 61.67
N LYS A 38 46.32 -22.39 60.78
CA LYS A 38 46.50 -20.96 61.16
C LYS A 38 45.44 -19.96 60.69
N ALA A 39 44.27 -20.38 60.23
CA ALA A 39 43.19 -19.44 59.89
C ALA A 39 42.25 -19.15 61.10
N PRO A 40 42.02 -17.88 61.48
CA PRO A 40 41.05 -17.53 62.52
C PRO A 40 39.60 -17.77 62.04
N PRO A 41 38.65 -18.08 62.95
CA PRO A 41 37.29 -18.42 62.56
C PRO A 41 36.55 -17.21 61.98
N ALA A 42 36.16 -17.29 60.71
CA ALA A 42 35.23 -16.33 60.10
C ALA A 42 33.81 -16.59 60.63
N THR A 43 33.32 -15.66 61.46
CA THR A 43 31.94 -15.60 61.90
C THR A 43 31.06 -15.04 60.78
N ASP A 44 30.75 -15.85 59.77
CA ASP A 44 29.73 -15.48 58.79
C ASP A 44 28.35 -15.96 59.25
N LYS A 45 27.48 -14.98 59.50
CA LYS A 45 26.06 -15.19 59.76
C LYS A 45 25.44 -15.89 58.54
N ILE A 46 24.93 -17.10 58.74
CA ILE A 46 24.15 -17.81 57.73
C ILE A 46 22.89 -16.98 57.42
N GLN A 47 22.83 -16.38 56.22
CA GLN A 47 21.61 -15.75 55.72
C GLN A 47 20.71 -16.83 55.11
N THR A 48 19.61 -17.16 55.79
CA THR A 48 18.54 -17.99 55.23
C THR A 48 17.83 -17.21 54.13
N VAL A 49 18.18 -17.48 52.88
CA VAL A 49 17.40 -17.03 51.72
C VAL A 49 16.02 -17.71 51.73
N HIS A 50 14.99 -16.96 51.34
CA HIS A 50 13.58 -17.34 51.17
C HIS A 50 12.63 -17.15 52.36
N ALA A 51 12.51 -15.90 52.85
CA ALA A 51 11.19 -15.41 53.23
C ALA A 51 10.47 -14.98 51.95
N VAL A 52 9.64 -15.85 51.37
CA VAL A 52 8.77 -15.46 50.25
C VAL A 52 7.74 -14.47 50.80
N ASP A 53 7.84 -13.20 50.41
CA ASP A 53 6.79 -12.21 50.72
C ASP A 53 5.55 -12.55 49.89
N VAL A 54 4.69 -13.36 50.49
CA VAL A 54 3.45 -13.86 49.87
C VAL A 54 2.55 -12.68 49.44
N GLY A 55 2.58 -11.55 50.16
CA GLY A 55 1.85 -10.34 49.79
C GLY A 55 2.45 -9.63 48.58
N GLY A 56 3.78 -9.53 48.51
CA GLY A 56 4.51 -8.97 47.38
C GLY A 56 4.41 -9.82 46.10
N GLU A 57 4.44 -11.14 46.21
CA GLU A 57 4.24 -12.06 45.09
C GLU A 57 2.79 -12.08 44.61
N ALA A 58 1.80 -12.09 45.51
CA ALA A 58 0.39 -11.97 45.14
C ALA A 58 0.12 -10.64 44.39
N ALA A 59 0.71 -9.53 44.84
CA ALA A 59 0.60 -8.25 44.16
C ALA A 59 1.28 -8.25 42.77
N ARG A 60 2.37 -9.01 42.58
CA ARG A 60 2.99 -9.19 41.26
C ARG A 60 2.11 -10.00 40.32
N LEU A 61 1.53 -11.10 40.80
CA LEU A 61 0.64 -11.95 40.01
C LEU A 61 -0.61 -11.19 39.57
N LEU A 62 -1.25 -10.45 40.48
CA LEU A 62 -2.40 -9.60 40.16
C LEU A 62 -2.08 -8.52 39.12
N ARG A 63 -0.90 -7.87 39.22
CA ARG A 63 -0.46 -6.90 38.20
C ARG A 63 -0.20 -7.56 36.85
N HIS A 64 0.42 -8.75 36.84
CA HIS A 64 0.68 -9.49 35.61
C HIS A 64 -0.64 -9.91 34.93
N GLU A 65 -1.60 -10.43 35.70
CA GLU A 65 -2.92 -10.80 35.21
C GLU A 65 -3.68 -9.59 34.63
N GLN A 66 -3.62 -8.44 35.30
CA GLN A 66 -4.20 -7.20 34.78
C GLN A 66 -3.54 -6.71 33.48
N LEU A 67 -2.23 -6.90 33.32
CA LEU A 67 -1.50 -6.55 32.09
C LEU A 67 -1.87 -7.48 30.95
N VAL A 68 -1.91 -8.78 31.19
CA VAL A 68 -2.33 -9.78 30.21
C VAL A 68 -3.78 -9.53 29.76
N ALA A 69 -4.68 -9.23 30.70
CA ALA A 69 -6.06 -8.88 30.38
C ALA A 69 -6.16 -7.61 29.51
N ARG A 70 -5.38 -6.57 29.81
CA ARG A 70 -5.32 -5.35 28.98
C ARG A 70 -4.77 -5.62 27.58
N GLN A 71 -3.72 -6.42 27.47
CA GLN A 71 -3.14 -6.81 26.18
C GLN A 71 -4.14 -7.63 25.35
N ALA A 72 -4.84 -8.58 25.97
CA ALA A 72 -5.87 -9.37 25.30
C ALA A 72 -7.02 -8.50 24.79
N VAL A 73 -7.49 -7.52 25.60
CA VAL A 73 -8.52 -6.57 25.18
C VAL A 73 -8.03 -5.66 24.05
N GLN A 74 -6.79 -5.17 24.11
CA GLN A 74 -6.19 -4.36 23.05
C GLN A 74 -6.10 -5.15 21.73
N GLN A 75 -5.55 -6.36 21.77
CA GLN A 75 -5.44 -7.22 20.59
C GLN A 75 -6.82 -7.57 20.00
N ALA A 76 -7.81 -7.89 20.84
CA ALA A 76 -9.18 -8.13 20.40
C ALA A 76 -9.80 -6.88 19.75
N SER A 77 -9.54 -5.69 20.30
CA SER A 77 -10.02 -4.42 19.73
C SER A 77 -9.37 -4.09 18.39
N GLU A 78 -8.08 -4.37 18.22
CA GLU A 78 -7.34 -4.18 16.97
C GLU A 78 -7.78 -5.19 15.90
N ALA A 79 -8.00 -6.45 16.28
CA ALA A 79 -8.55 -7.48 15.39
C ALA A 79 -9.96 -7.10 14.91
N ALA A 80 -10.81 -6.57 15.79
CA ALA A 80 -12.14 -6.09 15.43
C ALA A 80 -12.07 -4.88 14.49
N ARG A 81 -11.20 -3.90 14.77
CA ARG A 81 -10.99 -2.72 13.92
C ARG A 81 -10.43 -3.07 12.56
N SER A 82 -9.39 -3.90 12.50
CA SER A 82 -8.79 -4.35 11.24
C SER A 82 -9.78 -5.17 10.40
N GLY A 83 -10.59 -6.02 11.03
CA GLY A 83 -11.67 -6.75 10.37
C GLY A 83 -12.75 -5.82 9.79
N TYR A 84 -13.11 -4.76 10.52
CA TYR A 84 -14.04 -3.73 10.02
C TYR A 84 -13.46 -2.94 8.84
N GLU A 85 -12.23 -2.43 8.96
CA GLU A 85 -11.56 -1.68 7.89
C GLU A 85 -11.35 -2.53 6.64
N ALA A 86 -11.00 -3.82 6.79
CA ALA A 86 -10.87 -4.73 5.66
C ALA A 86 -12.19 -4.92 4.91
N ARG A 87 -13.32 -5.08 5.61
CA ARG A 87 -14.65 -5.19 4.99
C ARG A 87 -15.05 -3.89 4.30
N LYS A 88 -14.82 -2.76 4.97
CA LYS A 88 -15.09 -1.43 4.41
C LYS A 88 -14.28 -1.18 3.13
N LYS A 89 -13.00 -1.55 3.13
CA LYS A 89 -12.14 -1.48 1.94
C LYS A 89 -12.64 -2.41 0.83
N ALA A 90 -12.96 -3.67 1.15
CA ALA A 90 -13.46 -4.63 0.18
C ALA A 90 -14.80 -4.19 -0.44
N GLU A 91 -15.68 -3.56 0.35
CA GLU A 91 -16.94 -3.00 -0.16
C GLU A 91 -16.70 -1.79 -1.06
N ALA A 92 -15.81 -0.88 -0.67
CA ALA A 92 -15.40 0.24 -1.52
C ALA A 92 -14.80 -0.23 -2.86
N GLU A 93 -13.95 -1.26 -2.83
CA GLU A 93 -13.36 -1.88 -4.03
C GLU A 93 -14.44 -2.53 -4.91
N ARG A 94 -15.44 -3.20 -4.32
CA ARG A 94 -16.57 -3.79 -5.05
C ARG A 94 -17.42 -2.74 -5.74
N ILE A 95 -17.77 -1.67 -5.03
CA ILE A 95 -18.55 -0.56 -5.58
C ILE A 95 -17.76 0.12 -6.70
N ALA A 96 -16.46 0.35 -6.51
CA ALA A 96 -15.59 0.92 -7.54
C ALA A 96 -15.52 0.03 -8.79
N ALA A 97 -15.37 -1.29 -8.61
CA ALA A 97 -15.38 -2.25 -9.71
C ALA A 97 -16.72 -2.28 -10.45
N GLU A 98 -17.84 -2.16 -9.72
CA GLU A 98 -19.17 -2.08 -10.33
C GLU A 98 -19.35 -0.78 -11.13
N ILE A 99 -18.95 0.36 -10.59
CA ILE A 99 -18.99 1.66 -11.29
C ILE A 99 -18.15 1.58 -12.57
N GLU A 100 -16.94 1.01 -12.50
CA GLU A 100 -16.09 0.80 -13.65
C GLU A 100 -16.76 -0.12 -14.68
N ALA A 101 -17.40 -1.21 -14.24
CA ALA A 101 -18.12 -2.14 -15.11
C ALA A 101 -19.37 -1.52 -15.77
N ARG A 102 -19.94 -0.46 -15.20
CA ARG A 102 -21.06 0.28 -15.80
C ARG A 102 -20.63 1.25 -16.91
N LYS A 103 -19.35 1.67 -16.95
CA LYS A 103 -18.85 2.54 -18.02
C LYS A 103 -18.97 1.88 -19.40
N PRO A 104 -19.16 2.65 -20.48
CA PRO A 104 -19.10 2.12 -21.84
C PRO A 104 -17.78 1.38 -22.09
N ALA A 105 -17.84 0.26 -22.82
CA ALA A 105 -16.66 -0.57 -23.10
C ALA A 105 -15.53 0.22 -23.77
N LYS A 106 -15.88 1.15 -24.67
CA LYS A 106 -14.93 2.06 -25.31
C LYS A 106 -14.20 2.94 -24.30
N GLN A 107 -14.93 3.56 -23.37
CA GLN A 107 -14.33 4.39 -22.33
C GLN A 107 -13.34 3.59 -21.48
N ARG A 108 -13.72 2.38 -21.04
CA ARG A 108 -12.81 1.50 -20.29
C ARG A 108 -11.52 1.17 -21.05
N GLN A 109 -11.65 0.87 -22.35
CA GLN A 109 -10.50 0.56 -23.19
C GLN A 109 -9.55 1.76 -23.31
N VAL A 110 -10.08 2.95 -23.53
CA VAL A 110 -9.29 4.18 -23.60
C VAL A 110 -8.67 4.50 -22.24
N GLU A 111 -9.41 4.40 -21.13
CA GLU A 111 -8.86 4.57 -19.79
C GLU A 111 -7.73 3.58 -19.47
N ALA A 112 -7.77 2.35 -20.01
CA ALA A 112 -6.68 1.40 -19.89
C ALA A 112 -5.42 1.88 -20.61
N TRP A 113 -5.54 2.40 -21.85
CA TRP A 113 -4.43 3.00 -22.57
C TRP A 113 -3.89 4.26 -21.89
N ILE A 114 -4.76 5.10 -21.31
CA ILE A 114 -4.35 6.28 -20.53
C ILE A 114 -3.51 5.84 -19.34
N LYS A 115 -3.98 4.86 -18.55
CA LYS A 115 -3.25 4.32 -17.39
C LYS A 115 -1.91 3.72 -17.80
N GLU A 116 -1.85 3.04 -18.94
CA GLU A 116 -0.59 2.52 -19.49
C GLU A 116 0.38 3.65 -19.86
N ALA A 117 -0.09 4.67 -20.60
CA ALA A 117 0.70 5.84 -20.95
C ALA A 117 1.21 6.57 -19.70
N ILE A 118 0.38 6.75 -18.66
CA ILE A 118 0.78 7.36 -17.39
C ILE A 118 1.95 6.60 -16.75
N ARG A 119 1.91 5.25 -16.70
CA ARG A 119 3.02 4.46 -16.14
C ARG A 119 4.32 4.72 -16.90
N VAL A 120 4.26 4.75 -18.24
CA VAL A 120 5.43 5.04 -19.09
C VAL A 120 5.95 6.46 -18.85
N LEU A 121 5.04 7.43 -18.81
CA LEU A 121 5.36 8.85 -18.61
C LEU A 121 6.01 9.10 -17.24
N GLN A 122 5.48 8.48 -16.19
CA GLN A 122 6.05 8.52 -14.84
C GLN A 122 7.45 7.93 -14.80
N ALA A 123 7.66 6.77 -15.44
CA ALA A 123 8.98 6.15 -15.55
C ALA A 123 10.00 7.03 -16.31
N ASN A 124 9.51 7.96 -17.15
CA ASN A 124 10.32 8.90 -17.90
C ASN A 124 10.31 10.33 -17.30
N GLY A 125 9.89 10.48 -16.04
CA GLY A 125 10.00 11.74 -15.29
C GLY A 125 8.94 12.80 -15.61
N THR A 126 7.88 12.46 -16.35
CA THR A 126 6.74 13.37 -16.53
C THR A 126 5.86 13.33 -15.28
N PRO A 127 5.53 14.49 -14.66
CA PRO A 127 4.78 14.56 -13.40
C PRO A 127 3.26 14.38 -13.62
N VAL A 128 2.88 13.34 -14.34
CA VAL A 128 1.49 12.93 -14.56
C VAL A 128 1.10 11.87 -13.54
N THR A 129 -0.14 11.90 -13.05
CA THR A 129 -0.63 11.01 -12.00
C THR A 129 -1.91 10.30 -12.42
N ASN A 130 -2.33 9.28 -11.67
CA ASN A 130 -3.60 8.61 -11.93
C ASN A 130 -4.81 9.54 -11.69
N ASP A 131 -4.63 10.67 -11.00
CA ASP A 131 -5.68 11.68 -10.80
C ASP A 131 -6.00 12.40 -12.12
N ASP A 132 -5.05 12.44 -13.06
CA ASP A 132 -5.22 13.05 -14.38
C ASP A 132 -5.99 12.16 -15.37
N VAL A 133 -6.29 10.89 -15.04
CA VAL A 133 -6.95 9.94 -15.95
C VAL A 133 -8.26 10.49 -16.50
N GLN A 134 -9.10 11.08 -15.63
CA GLN A 134 -10.39 11.63 -16.05
C GLN A 134 -10.24 12.90 -16.88
N ALA A 135 -9.23 13.73 -16.60
CA ALA A 135 -8.92 14.91 -17.39
C ALA A 135 -8.45 14.52 -18.81
N ILE A 136 -7.54 13.56 -18.91
CA ILE A 136 -7.04 13.03 -20.18
C ILE A 136 -8.18 12.38 -20.97
N TRP A 137 -9.03 11.58 -20.31
CA TRP A 137 -10.22 10.99 -20.94
C TRP A 137 -11.14 12.07 -21.51
N THR A 138 -11.43 13.12 -20.76
CA THR A 138 -12.31 14.22 -21.20
C THR A 138 -11.75 14.89 -22.46
N VAL A 139 -10.44 15.14 -22.52
CA VAL A 139 -9.78 15.66 -23.72
C VAL A 139 -9.95 14.68 -24.88
N ILE A 140 -9.62 13.41 -24.72
CA ILE A 140 -9.74 12.40 -25.78
C ILE A 140 -11.18 12.25 -26.28
N GLU A 141 -12.16 12.29 -25.39
CA GLU A 141 -13.57 12.23 -25.74
C GLU A 141 -13.99 13.41 -26.62
N LYS A 142 -13.48 14.61 -26.33
CA LYS A 142 -13.77 15.81 -27.13
C LYS A 142 -13.00 15.89 -28.44
N GLU A 143 -11.75 15.43 -28.45
CA GLU A 143 -10.88 15.46 -29.63
C GLU A 143 -11.24 14.37 -30.65
N SER A 144 -11.48 13.13 -30.20
CA SER A 144 -11.65 11.98 -31.10
C SER A 144 -12.88 11.12 -30.80
N GLY A 145 -13.65 11.41 -29.74
CA GLY A 145 -14.71 10.51 -29.27
C GLY A 145 -14.19 9.14 -28.83
N GLY A 146 -12.90 9.06 -28.45
CA GLY A 146 -12.22 7.81 -28.12
C GLY A 146 -11.89 6.93 -29.33
N ASN A 147 -11.79 7.49 -30.53
CA ASN A 147 -11.40 6.76 -31.75
C ASN A 147 -9.88 6.86 -31.97
N PRO A 148 -9.10 5.77 -31.82
CA PRO A 148 -7.65 5.80 -32.04
C PRO A 148 -7.25 6.01 -33.50
N ASN A 149 -8.16 5.78 -34.44
CA ASN A 149 -7.92 5.97 -35.86
C ASN A 149 -8.49 7.30 -36.40
N ALA A 150 -8.82 8.25 -35.51
CA ALA A 150 -9.33 9.54 -35.92
C ALA A 150 -8.26 10.34 -36.69
N VAL A 151 -8.63 10.86 -37.86
CA VAL A 151 -7.77 11.74 -38.68
C VAL A 151 -8.62 12.93 -39.13
N ASN A 152 -8.17 14.13 -38.78
CA ASN A 152 -8.79 15.37 -39.23
C ASN A 152 -8.15 15.84 -40.55
N ASN A 153 -8.93 15.86 -41.64
CA ASN A 153 -8.45 16.23 -42.97
C ASN A 153 -9.00 17.56 -43.50
N TRP A 154 -9.69 18.36 -42.68
CA TRP A 154 -10.40 19.55 -43.14
C TRP A 154 -9.87 20.87 -42.55
N ASP A 155 -9.02 20.81 -41.53
CA ASP A 155 -8.47 22.01 -40.88
C ASP A 155 -7.25 22.59 -41.61
N SER A 156 -6.75 23.73 -41.12
CA SER A 156 -5.57 24.39 -41.68
C SER A 156 -4.31 23.54 -41.62
N ASN A 157 -4.22 22.63 -40.64
CA ASN A 157 -3.09 21.70 -40.52
C ASN A 157 -3.15 20.61 -41.60
N ALA A 158 -4.33 20.08 -41.90
CA ALA A 158 -4.55 19.16 -43.00
C ALA A 158 -4.20 19.79 -44.35
N VAL A 159 -4.61 21.04 -44.58
CA VAL A 159 -4.23 21.81 -45.78
C VAL A 159 -2.71 21.96 -45.90
N ARG A 160 -2.00 22.06 -44.76
CA ARG A 160 -0.54 22.13 -44.68
C ARG A 160 0.15 20.75 -44.71
N GLY A 161 -0.60 19.66 -44.88
CA GLY A 161 -0.06 18.30 -44.97
C GLY A 161 0.29 17.66 -43.63
N THR A 162 -0.09 18.25 -42.51
CA THR A 162 0.16 17.71 -41.15
C THR A 162 -1.16 17.54 -40.39
N PRO A 163 -2.09 16.69 -40.88
CA PRO A 163 -3.39 16.52 -40.23
C PRO A 163 -3.25 16.02 -38.80
N SER A 164 -4.18 16.42 -37.93
CA SER A 164 -4.29 15.90 -36.56
C SER A 164 -4.74 14.44 -36.55
N LYS A 165 -4.10 13.61 -35.71
CA LYS A 165 -4.29 12.15 -35.71
C LYS A 165 -4.42 11.57 -34.30
N GLY A 166 -5.12 10.45 -34.22
CA GLY A 166 -5.20 9.61 -33.03
C GLY A 166 -6.10 10.16 -31.93
N LEU A 167 -5.97 9.59 -30.73
CA LEU A 167 -6.87 9.84 -29.60
C LEU A 167 -6.87 11.29 -29.12
N MET A 168 -5.69 11.92 -29.05
CA MET A 168 -5.51 13.29 -28.59
C MET A 168 -5.37 14.30 -29.75
N GLN A 169 -5.64 13.87 -31.00
CA GLN A 169 -5.57 14.72 -32.19
C GLN A 169 -4.24 15.49 -32.33
N VAL A 170 -3.13 14.77 -32.17
CA VAL A 170 -1.78 15.34 -32.28
C VAL A 170 -1.36 15.43 -33.75
N ILE A 171 -0.71 16.53 -34.14
CA ILE A 171 -0.09 16.70 -35.48
C ILE A 171 1.33 16.12 -35.54
N ASP A 172 1.80 15.72 -36.72
CA ASP A 172 3.11 15.07 -36.89
C ASP A 172 4.29 15.85 -36.28
N PRO A 173 4.44 17.18 -36.45
CA PRO A 173 5.54 17.92 -35.84
C PRO A 173 5.53 17.87 -34.31
N THR A 174 4.35 17.97 -33.71
CA THR A 174 4.17 17.85 -32.25
C THR A 174 4.49 16.44 -31.79
N PHE A 175 4.02 15.42 -32.50
CA PHE A 175 4.32 14.03 -32.16
C PHE A 175 5.83 13.77 -32.17
N GLN A 176 6.55 14.22 -33.19
CA GLN A 176 8.01 14.01 -33.25
C GLN A 176 8.77 14.76 -32.15
N ALA A 177 8.30 15.93 -31.73
CA ALA A 177 8.93 16.70 -30.65
C ALA A 177 8.68 16.11 -29.25
N TYR A 178 7.50 15.48 -29.04
CA TYR A 178 7.04 15.07 -27.72
C TYR A 178 6.89 13.55 -27.52
N LYS A 179 7.15 12.73 -28.53
CA LYS A 179 7.22 11.27 -28.35
C LYS A 179 8.39 10.86 -27.46
N LEU A 180 8.28 9.69 -26.85
CA LEU A 180 9.39 9.03 -26.16
C LEU A 180 10.10 8.06 -27.13
N PRO A 181 11.41 7.78 -26.94
CA PRO A 181 12.10 6.76 -27.71
C PRO A 181 11.39 5.40 -27.63
N GLY A 182 11.16 4.74 -28.77
CA GLY A 182 10.41 3.47 -28.86
C GLY A 182 8.88 3.64 -28.98
N TYR A 183 8.40 4.88 -28.94
CA TYR A 183 6.99 5.25 -29.13
C TYR A 183 6.84 6.06 -30.43
N ASP A 184 7.07 5.38 -31.56
CA ASP A 184 7.26 6.00 -32.88
C ASP A 184 6.01 5.99 -33.77
N ASP A 185 4.87 5.48 -33.30
CA ASP A 185 3.64 5.36 -34.09
C ASP A 185 2.54 6.30 -33.58
N ILE A 186 2.27 7.37 -34.34
CA ILE A 186 1.24 8.37 -34.00
C ILE A 186 -0.18 7.80 -33.93
N MET A 187 -0.44 6.68 -34.60
CA MET A 187 -1.75 6.00 -34.59
C MET A 187 -1.86 4.99 -33.45
N ARG A 188 -0.75 4.62 -32.80
CA ARG A 188 -0.77 3.73 -31.64
C ARG A 188 -1.33 4.49 -30.44
N PRO A 189 -2.39 3.99 -29.77
CA PRO A 189 -3.09 4.72 -28.70
C PRO A 189 -2.17 5.28 -27.61
N VAL A 190 -1.26 4.44 -27.11
CA VAL A 190 -0.37 4.79 -26.00
C VAL A 190 0.64 5.87 -26.42
N ASP A 191 1.24 5.76 -27.60
CA ASP A 191 2.20 6.71 -28.14
C ASP A 191 1.57 8.09 -28.36
N ASN A 192 0.36 8.10 -28.93
CA ASN A 192 -0.39 9.32 -29.17
C ASN A 192 -0.70 10.04 -27.85
N ILE A 193 -1.12 9.28 -26.83
CA ILE A 193 -1.35 9.82 -25.48
C ILE A 193 -0.04 10.34 -24.86
N ILE A 194 1.06 9.60 -24.99
CA ILE A 194 2.37 10.03 -24.48
C ILE A 194 2.78 11.39 -25.05
N ALA A 195 2.71 11.54 -26.38
CA ALA A 195 3.07 12.78 -27.05
C ALA A 195 2.11 13.92 -26.67
N GLY A 196 0.80 13.66 -26.67
CA GLY A 196 -0.22 14.64 -26.31
C GLY A 196 -0.07 15.15 -24.87
N VAL A 197 0.11 14.24 -23.90
CA VAL A 197 0.33 14.60 -22.50
C VAL A 197 1.61 15.41 -22.33
N ARG A 198 2.73 14.99 -22.92
CA ARG A 198 4.00 15.74 -22.82
C ARG A 198 3.88 17.14 -23.43
N TYR A 199 3.15 17.28 -24.55
CA TYR A 199 2.82 18.58 -25.11
C TYR A 199 1.97 19.43 -24.15
N THR A 200 0.91 18.87 -23.55
CA THR A 200 0.07 19.58 -22.57
C THR A 200 0.90 20.10 -21.40
N TYR A 201 1.80 19.28 -20.84
CA TYR A 201 2.67 19.69 -19.75
C TYR A 201 3.68 20.76 -20.16
N ALA A 202 4.31 20.62 -21.33
CA ALA A 202 5.27 21.62 -21.82
C ALA A 202 4.61 22.97 -22.14
N ARG A 203 3.38 22.94 -22.66
CA ARG A 203 2.68 24.15 -23.14
C ARG A 203 1.88 24.86 -22.04
N TYR A 204 1.29 24.12 -21.11
CA TYR A 204 0.35 24.63 -20.11
C TYR A 204 0.76 24.35 -18.66
N GLY A 205 1.79 23.53 -18.42
CA GLY A 205 2.18 23.14 -17.06
C GLY A 205 1.33 22.01 -16.44
N GLY A 206 0.40 21.44 -17.21
CA GLY A 206 -0.45 20.31 -16.80
C GLY A 206 -1.90 20.45 -17.25
N PHE A 207 -2.73 19.46 -16.94
CA PHE A 207 -4.13 19.43 -17.39
C PHE A 207 -5.02 20.46 -16.71
N HIS A 208 -4.68 20.90 -15.50
CA HIS A 208 -5.42 21.95 -14.76
C HIS A 208 -5.48 23.30 -15.51
N ALA A 209 -4.47 23.58 -16.35
CA ALA A 209 -4.37 24.80 -17.14
C ALA A 209 -4.71 24.58 -18.64
N HIS A 210 -5.16 23.38 -19.00
CA HIS A 210 -5.55 23.08 -20.37
C HIS A 210 -6.80 23.90 -20.75
N PRO A 211 -6.77 24.71 -21.83
CA PRO A 211 -7.82 25.68 -22.14
C PRO A 211 -9.20 25.03 -22.30
N GLY A 212 -9.26 23.84 -22.91
CA GLY A 212 -10.52 23.10 -23.04
C GLY A 212 -11.10 22.60 -21.71
N LEU A 213 -10.26 22.29 -20.73
CA LEU A 213 -10.72 21.86 -19.40
C LEU A 213 -11.09 23.06 -18.53
N VAL A 214 -10.32 24.15 -18.62
CA VAL A 214 -10.64 25.43 -17.97
C VAL A 214 -11.97 25.98 -18.50
N GLY A 215 -12.20 25.93 -19.81
CA GLY A 215 -13.45 26.39 -20.42
C GLY A 215 -14.68 25.58 -20.01
N ILE A 216 -14.54 24.26 -19.86
CA ILE A 216 -15.60 23.42 -19.26
C ILE A 216 -15.86 23.83 -17.80
N SER A 217 -14.80 24.02 -17.01
CA SER A 217 -14.93 24.42 -15.61
C SER A 217 -15.53 25.83 -15.43
N ALA A 218 -15.30 26.72 -16.39
CA ALA A 218 -15.82 28.09 -16.39
C ALA A 218 -17.20 28.23 -17.07
N GLY A 219 -17.74 27.14 -17.63
CA GLY A 219 -19.03 27.14 -18.34
C GLY A 219 -19.01 27.75 -19.74
N THR A 220 -17.83 28.04 -20.30
CA THR A 220 -17.66 28.64 -21.64
C THR A 220 -17.56 27.60 -22.76
N GLY A 221 -17.42 26.32 -22.41
CA GLY A 221 -17.35 25.20 -23.35
C GLY A 221 -15.92 24.71 -23.60
N TYR A 222 -15.78 23.61 -24.37
CA TYR A 222 -14.48 23.02 -24.68
C TYR A 222 -13.81 23.74 -25.86
N GLN A 223 -12.54 24.11 -25.68
CA GLN A 223 -11.64 24.61 -26.73
C GLN A 223 -10.48 23.62 -26.91
N GLY A 224 -10.39 23.02 -28.10
CA GLY A 224 -9.30 22.11 -28.48
C GLY A 224 -8.01 22.87 -28.84
N TYR A 225 -7.05 22.12 -29.40
CA TYR A 225 -5.73 22.62 -29.79
C TYR A 225 -5.71 23.51 -31.04
#